data_AF-A0A959V6P8-F1
#
_entry.id   AF-A0A959V6P8-F1
#
_cell.length_a   1.000
_cell.length_b   1.000
_cell.length_c   1.000
_cell.angle_alpha   90.00
_cell.angle_beta   90.00
_cell.angle_gamma   90.00
#
_symmetry.space_group_name_H-M   'P 1'
#
loop_
_entity.id
_entity.type
_entity.pdbx_description
1 polymer ?
#
loop_
_entity_poly.entity_id
_entity_poly.type
_entity_poly.pdbx_seq_one_letter_code
_entity_poly.pdbx_strand_id
1 'polypeptide(L)'
;EATKLLRPGTMLADYHKEVGKLMESELIGLGLLDKHDVAKQDPERPLYKKYFMHGTSHFIGLDVHDVGLWTEPIDEGMVFTVEPGIYIREENLGIRLENDVLVTKDGQDDLFKDIPVEAEAVEELMAAVRKEVEA
;
A
#
# COMPACT_ATOMS: atom_id res chain seq x y z
N GLU A 1 -6.31 -4.71 -2.74
CA GLU A 1 -7.40 -3.71 -2.69
C GLU A 1 -6.98 -2.29 -3.06
N ALA A 2 -5.96 -1.69 -2.42
CA ALA A 2 -5.54 -0.30 -2.69
C ALA A 2 -5.31 -0.02 -4.19
N THR A 3 -4.55 -0.85 -4.89
CA THR A 3 -4.27 -0.75 -6.33
C THR A 3 -5.53 -0.58 -7.20
N LYS A 4 -6.67 -1.18 -6.82
CA LYS A 4 -7.92 -1.10 -7.58
C LYS A 4 -8.55 0.29 -7.58
N LEU A 5 -8.14 1.17 -6.66
CA LEU A 5 -8.65 2.54 -6.51
C LEU A 5 -7.88 3.55 -7.39
N LEU A 6 -6.68 3.18 -7.87
CA LEU A 6 -5.93 3.98 -8.84
C LEU A 6 -6.57 3.83 -10.22
N ARG A 7 -7.31 4.86 -10.63
CA ARG A 7 -8.05 4.90 -11.90
C ARG A 7 -8.09 6.34 -12.42
N PRO A 8 -8.24 6.55 -13.74
CA PRO A 8 -8.45 7.87 -14.28
C PRO A 8 -9.63 8.58 -13.61
N GLY A 9 -9.47 9.86 -13.28
CA GLY A 9 -10.47 10.69 -12.60
C GLY A 9 -10.42 10.65 -11.06
N THR A 10 -9.71 9.69 -10.45
CA THR A 10 -9.58 9.63 -8.98
C THR A 10 -8.66 10.75 -8.48
N MET A 11 -9.07 11.45 -7.42
CA MET A 11 -8.18 12.38 -6.71
C MET A 11 -7.26 11.61 -5.76
N LEU A 12 -5.95 11.86 -5.83
CA LEU A 12 -4.96 11.14 -5.01
C LEU A 12 -5.18 11.34 -3.49
N ALA A 13 -5.67 12.52 -3.11
CA ALA A 13 -6.06 12.81 -1.73
C ALA A 13 -7.23 11.93 -1.24
N ASP A 14 -8.21 11.66 -2.10
CA ASP A 14 -9.35 10.81 -1.75
C ASP A 14 -8.96 9.33 -1.77
N TYR A 15 -8.10 8.94 -2.71
CA TYR A 15 -7.45 7.63 -2.73
C TYR A 15 -6.78 7.31 -1.38
N HIS A 16 -5.93 8.21 -0.85
CA HIS A 16 -5.27 7.98 0.45
C HIS A 16 -6.26 7.88 1.61
N LYS A 17 -7.37 8.64 1.58
CA LYS A 17 -8.42 8.53 2.61
C LYS A 17 -9.09 7.17 2.56
N GLU A 18 -9.44 6.68 1.37
CA GLU A 18 -10.07 5.36 1.21
C GLU A 18 -9.11 4.23 1.63
N VAL A 19 -7.83 4.32 1.27
CA VAL A 19 -6.84 3.35 1.76
C VAL A 19 -6.69 3.43 3.28
N GLY A 20 -6.76 4.62 3.87
CA GLY A 20 -6.79 4.78 5.32
C GLY A 20 -7.93 3.99 5.98
N LYS A 21 -9.13 4.01 5.40
CA LYS A 21 -10.29 3.22 5.89
C LYS A 21 -10.10 1.71 5.74
N LEU A 22 -9.48 1.27 4.64
CA LEU A 22 -9.09 -0.13 4.47
C LEU A 22 -8.10 -0.53 5.57
N MET A 23 -7.06 0.27 5.79
CA MET A 23 -6.06 0.06 6.84
C MET A 23 -6.70 0.00 8.24
N GLU A 24 -7.64 0.89 8.56
CA GLU A 24 -8.39 0.83 9.82
C GLU A 24 -9.11 -0.51 9.99
N SER A 25 -9.75 -0.99 8.91
CA SER A 25 -10.47 -2.26 8.93
C SER A 25 -9.53 -3.44 9.21
N GLU A 26 -8.36 -3.47 8.55
CA GLU A 26 -7.33 -4.49 8.79
C GLU A 26 -6.76 -4.41 10.22
N LEU A 27 -6.44 -3.21 10.70
CA LEU A 27 -5.91 -3.01 12.06
C LEU A 27 -6.92 -3.39 13.15
N ILE A 28 -8.23 -3.19 12.91
CA ILE A 28 -9.28 -3.70 13.79
C ILE A 28 -9.32 -5.23 13.73
N GLY A 29 -9.23 -5.82 12.53
CA GLY A 29 -9.18 -7.28 12.35
C GLY A 29 -8.00 -7.94 13.07
N LEU A 30 -6.85 -7.27 13.13
CA LEU A 30 -5.66 -7.69 13.86
C LEU A 30 -5.72 -7.40 15.37
N GLY A 31 -6.76 -6.71 15.85
CA GLY A 31 -6.89 -6.33 17.27
C GLY A 31 -5.95 -5.20 17.72
N LEU A 32 -5.34 -4.48 16.78
CA LEU A 32 -4.45 -3.35 17.06
C LEU A 32 -5.21 -2.04 17.30
N LEU A 33 -6.45 -1.95 16.81
CA LEU A 33 -7.36 -0.84 17.05
C LEU A 33 -8.73 -1.36 17.54
N ASP A 34 -9.38 -0.58 18.39
CA ASP A 34 -10.76 -0.81 18.80
C ASP A 34 -11.74 -0.08 17.87
N LYS A 35 -12.79 -0.80 17.44
CA LYS A 35 -13.79 -0.26 16.51
C LYS A 35 -14.58 0.93 17.08
N HIS A 36 -14.86 0.93 18.38
CA HIS A 36 -15.59 2.03 19.02
C HIS A 36 -14.73 3.29 19.15
N ASP A 37 -13.42 3.13 19.32
CA ASP A 37 -12.48 4.24 19.34
C ASP A 37 -12.30 4.84 17.94
N VAL A 38 -12.13 4.01 16.91
CA VAL A 38 -12.09 4.46 15.51
C VAL A 38 -13.36 5.22 15.12
N ALA A 39 -14.53 4.76 15.57
CA ALA A 39 -15.80 5.45 15.29
C ALA A 39 -15.91 6.86 15.93
N LYS A 40 -15.08 7.17 16.92
CA LYS A 40 -15.05 8.47 17.64
C LYS A 40 -13.80 9.29 17.35
N GLN A 41 -12.94 8.80 16.45
CA GLN A 41 -11.67 9.45 16.16
C GLN A 41 -11.87 10.84 15.53
N ASP A 42 -10.87 11.69 15.67
CA ASP A 42 -10.76 12.93 14.91
C ASP A 42 -10.43 12.57 13.45
N PRO A 43 -11.27 12.93 12.46
CA PRO A 43 -11.02 12.64 11.05
C PRO A 43 -9.70 13.22 10.52
N GLU A 44 -9.21 14.32 11.11
CA GLU A 44 -7.94 14.93 10.74
C GLU A 44 -6.74 14.23 11.39
N ARG A 45 -7.00 13.36 12.37
CA ARG A 45 -5.98 12.62 13.13
C ARG A 45 -6.40 11.14 13.31
N PRO A 46 -6.57 10.41 12.20
CA PRO A 46 -7.10 9.05 12.26
C PRO A 46 -6.14 8.11 13.01
N LEU A 47 -6.70 7.17 13.76
CA LEU A 47 -5.95 6.30 14.67
C LEU A 47 -5.02 5.34 13.92
N TYR A 48 -5.35 4.95 12.68
CA TYR A 48 -4.46 4.11 11.87
C TYR A 48 -3.07 4.71 11.68
N LYS A 49 -2.93 6.05 11.74
CA LYS A 49 -1.64 6.73 11.60
C LYS A 49 -0.63 6.35 12.69
N LYS A 50 -1.07 5.74 13.80
CA LYS A 50 -0.18 5.10 14.78
C LYS A 50 0.65 3.97 14.16
N TYR A 51 0.05 3.18 13.27
CA TYR A 51 0.65 1.98 12.67
C TYR A 51 1.02 2.16 11.19
N PHE A 52 0.40 3.12 10.49
CA PHE A 52 0.63 3.42 9.07
C PHE A 52 0.71 4.95 8.87
N MET A 53 1.86 5.53 9.15
CA MET A 53 2.04 6.99 9.27
C MET A 53 2.27 7.73 7.95
N HIS A 54 2.80 7.05 6.92
CA HIS A 54 3.15 7.65 5.64
C HIS A 54 1.97 7.65 4.64
N GLY A 55 2.22 8.15 3.42
CA GLY A 55 1.27 8.04 2.30
C GLY A 55 1.30 6.65 1.67
N THR A 56 0.25 6.29 0.95
CA THR A 56 0.18 4.97 0.26
C THR A 56 0.90 4.95 -1.08
N SER A 57 1.09 6.10 -1.70
CA SER A 57 1.52 6.22 -3.09
C SER A 57 2.19 7.55 -3.31
N HIS A 58 3.17 7.57 -4.20
CA HIS A 58 3.72 8.75 -4.83
C HIS A 58 3.94 8.49 -6.31
N PHE A 59 4.13 9.54 -7.10
CA PHE A 59 4.54 9.41 -8.49
C PHE A 59 5.92 8.75 -8.57
N ILE A 60 6.14 7.91 -9.58
CA ILE A 60 7.43 7.29 -9.87
C ILE A 60 7.72 7.35 -11.37
N GLY A 61 8.99 7.58 -11.70
CA GLY A 61 9.43 7.69 -13.10
C GLY A 61 10.94 7.87 -13.18
N LEU A 62 11.40 9.04 -13.65
CA LEU A 62 12.84 9.31 -13.75
C LEU A 62 13.48 9.46 -12.37
N ASP A 63 12.73 10.05 -11.43
CA ASP A 63 13.07 10.08 -10.01
C ASP A 63 12.18 9.08 -9.24
N VAL A 64 12.70 8.55 -8.13
CA VAL A 64 11.93 7.61 -7.29
C VAL A 64 10.66 8.27 -6.72
N HIS A 65 10.79 9.51 -6.25
CA HIS A 65 9.67 10.38 -5.95
C HIS A 65 9.57 11.41 -7.07
N ASP A 66 8.88 11.04 -8.14
CA ASP A 66 8.85 11.85 -9.35
C ASP A 66 7.95 13.07 -9.20
N VAL A 67 8.11 14.02 -10.12
CA VAL A 67 7.27 15.20 -10.22
C VAL A 67 5.84 14.81 -10.62
N GLY A 68 4.85 15.52 -10.08
CA GLY A 68 3.44 15.30 -10.42
C GLY A 68 2.53 16.33 -9.78
N LEU A 69 1.33 16.52 -10.36
CA LEU A 69 0.33 17.45 -9.86
C LEU A 69 -0.63 16.74 -8.89
N TRP A 70 -0.40 16.93 -7.59
CA TRP A 70 -1.22 16.33 -6.52
C TRP A 70 -2.64 16.90 -6.40
N THR A 71 -2.89 18.01 -7.10
CA THR A 71 -4.17 18.73 -7.08
C THR A 71 -5.04 18.43 -8.30
N GLU A 72 -4.56 17.62 -9.23
CA GLU A 72 -5.30 17.18 -10.41
C GLU A 72 -5.72 15.72 -10.26
N PRO A 73 -6.79 15.28 -10.93
CA PRO A 73 -7.16 13.88 -10.96
C PRO A 73 -6.08 13.04 -11.66
N ILE A 74 -5.97 11.78 -11.25
CA ILE A 74 -5.16 10.78 -11.93
C ILE A 74 -5.60 10.66 -13.39
N ASP A 75 -4.66 10.52 -14.31
CA ASP A 75 -4.91 10.30 -15.73
C ASP A 75 -4.27 8.99 -16.20
N GLU A 76 -4.72 8.49 -17.36
CA GLU A 76 -4.10 7.33 -18.02
C GLU A 76 -2.62 7.59 -18.30
N GLY A 77 -1.78 6.57 -18.07
CA GLY A 77 -0.34 6.63 -18.31
C GLY A 77 0.48 7.12 -17.11
N MET A 78 -0.15 7.62 -16.05
CA MET A 78 0.55 7.93 -14.80
C MET A 78 0.98 6.64 -14.09
N VAL A 79 2.14 6.69 -13.43
CA VAL A 79 2.70 5.56 -12.67
C VAL A 79 2.87 5.97 -11.22
N PHE A 80 2.45 5.10 -10.31
CA PHE A 80 2.52 5.31 -8.87
C PHE A 80 3.08 4.08 -8.16
N THR A 81 3.75 4.29 -7.04
CA THR A 81 3.94 3.24 -6.04
C THR A 81 2.61 2.92 -5.35
N VAL A 82 2.43 1.70 -4.87
CA VAL A 82 1.35 1.32 -3.95
C VAL A 82 1.96 0.56 -2.79
N GLU A 83 2.17 1.25 -1.67
CA GLU A 83 3.08 0.84 -0.59
C GLU A 83 2.43 0.83 0.81
N PRO A 84 1.29 0.15 1.04
CA PRO A 84 0.73 0.01 2.38
C PRO A 84 1.71 -0.72 3.32
N GLY A 85 1.79 -0.24 4.57
CA GLY A 85 2.64 -0.87 5.59
C GLY A 85 2.04 -0.78 6.99
N ILE A 86 2.41 -1.73 7.84
CA ILE A 86 2.03 -1.78 9.25
C ILE A 86 3.32 -1.89 10.08
N TYR A 87 3.48 -0.97 11.03
CA TYR A 87 4.64 -0.89 11.91
C TYR A 87 4.21 -0.95 13.38
N ILE A 88 4.57 -2.03 14.07
CA ILE A 88 4.24 -2.29 15.48
C ILE A 88 5.52 -2.14 16.30
N ARG A 89 5.70 -0.95 16.88
CA ARG A 89 6.93 -0.58 17.59
C ARG A 89 7.19 -1.48 18.79
N GLU A 90 6.14 -1.85 19.52
CA GLU A 90 6.19 -2.65 20.74
C GLU A 90 6.71 -4.07 20.46
N GLU A 91 6.53 -4.56 19.24
CA GLU A 91 6.98 -5.88 18.78
C GLU A 91 8.30 -5.82 17.99
N ASN A 92 8.83 -4.63 17.73
CA ASN A 92 9.92 -4.40 16.77
C ASN A 92 9.63 -5.00 15.38
N LEU A 93 8.36 -4.96 14.95
CA LEU A 93 7.90 -5.53 13.70
C LEU A 93 7.45 -4.43 12.74
N GLY A 94 7.85 -4.53 11.47
CA GLY A 94 7.41 -3.63 10.41
C GLY A 94 7.39 -4.37 9.08
N ILE A 95 6.26 -4.33 8.40
CA ILE A 95 6.07 -4.95 7.09
C ILE A 95 5.47 -3.90 6.16
N ARG A 96 6.05 -3.78 4.97
CA ARG A 96 5.52 -2.99 3.85
C ARG A 96 5.62 -3.83 2.59
N LEU A 97 4.54 -3.90 1.83
CA LEU A 97 4.51 -4.51 0.51
C LEU A 97 4.26 -3.40 -0.50
N GLU A 98 5.11 -3.30 -1.51
CA GLU A 98 5.17 -2.15 -2.41
C GLU A 98 5.40 -2.62 -3.85
N ASN A 99 4.47 -2.23 -4.72
CA ASN A 99 4.55 -2.47 -6.16
C ASN A 99 4.39 -1.16 -6.94
N ASP A 100 5.00 -1.11 -8.13
CA ASP A 100 4.80 -0.04 -9.09
C ASP A 100 3.62 -0.35 -10.01
N VAL A 101 2.74 0.62 -10.19
CA VAL A 101 1.48 0.44 -10.89
C VAL A 101 1.31 1.52 -11.95
N LEU A 102 1.14 1.07 -13.20
CA LEU A 102 0.74 1.91 -14.32
C LEU A 102 -0.79 2.05 -14.35
N VAL A 103 -1.31 3.27 -14.34
CA VAL A 103 -2.73 3.53 -14.55
C VAL A 103 -3.05 3.40 -16.03
N THR A 104 -4.04 2.58 -16.36
CA THR A 104 -4.54 2.38 -17.73
C THR A 104 -5.94 2.95 -17.87
N LYS A 105 -6.44 3.10 -19.10
CA LYS A 105 -7.79 3.61 -19.37
C LYS A 105 -8.88 2.95 -18.53
N ASP A 106 -8.83 1.63 -18.41
CA ASP A 106 -9.89 0.82 -17.79
C ASP A 106 -9.48 0.22 -16.44
N GLY A 107 -8.32 0.62 -15.89
CA GLY A 107 -7.83 0.13 -14.61
C GLY A 107 -6.36 0.41 -14.37
N GLN A 108 -5.60 -0.66 -14.14
CA GLN A 108 -4.19 -0.60 -13.77
C GLN A 108 -3.44 -1.79 -14.38
N ASP A 109 -2.12 -1.67 -14.49
CA ASP A 109 -1.19 -2.77 -14.69
C ASP A 109 -0.12 -2.74 -13.60
N ASP A 110 -0.09 -3.77 -12.78
CA ASP A 110 0.94 -3.99 -11.76
C ASP A 110 2.21 -4.49 -12.44
N LEU A 111 3.24 -3.65 -12.43
CA LEU A 111 4.51 -3.90 -13.11
C LEU A 111 5.34 -4.97 -12.39
N PHE A 112 5.04 -5.25 -11.12
CA PHE A 112 5.76 -6.19 -10.25
C PHE A 112 4.92 -7.44 -9.91
N LYS A 113 3.81 -7.67 -10.61
CA LYS A 113 2.89 -8.80 -10.37
C LYS A 113 3.51 -10.20 -10.38
N ASP A 114 4.68 -10.35 -11.01
CA ASP A 114 5.39 -11.63 -11.10
C ASP A 114 6.32 -11.87 -9.89
N ILE A 115 6.47 -10.90 -8.98
CA ILE A 115 7.22 -11.03 -7.73
C ILE A 115 6.27 -11.57 -6.64
N PRO A 116 6.59 -12.71 -6.00
CA PRO A 116 5.72 -13.28 -4.97
C PRO A 116 5.69 -12.41 -3.72
N VAL A 117 4.48 -12.14 -3.21
CA VAL A 117 4.25 -11.39 -1.97
C VAL A 117 3.49 -12.18 -0.91
N GLU A 118 2.86 -13.30 -1.30
CA GLU A 118 2.21 -14.21 -0.37
C GLU A 118 3.25 -14.97 0.45
N ALA A 119 3.02 -15.09 1.77
CA ALA A 119 3.99 -15.64 2.70
C ALA A 119 4.46 -17.03 2.30
N GLU A 120 3.53 -17.91 1.92
CA GLU A 120 3.83 -19.28 1.50
C GLU A 120 4.70 -19.30 0.24
N ALA A 121 4.42 -18.43 -0.74
CA ALA A 121 5.20 -18.36 -1.97
C ALA A 121 6.64 -17.86 -1.72
N VAL A 122 6.80 -16.90 -0.80
CA VAL A 122 8.12 -16.41 -0.37
C VAL A 122 8.89 -17.53 0.35
N GLU A 123 8.25 -18.24 1.28
CA GLU A 123 8.86 -19.35 2.01
C GLU A 123 9.29 -20.50 1.09
N GLU A 124 8.44 -20.86 0.11
CA GLU A 124 8.75 -21.88 -0.90
C GLU A 124 9.97 -21.49 -1.74
N LEU A 125 10.02 -20.23 -2.21
CA LEU A 125 11.15 -19.72 -2.98
C LEU A 125 12.46 -19.77 -2.17
N MET A 126 12.42 -19.33 -0.90
CA MET A 126 13.57 -19.39 0.00
C MET A 126 14.04 -20.83 0.25
N ALA A 127 13.11 -21.76 0.44
CA ALA A 127 13.42 -23.17 0.64
C ALA A 127 14.03 -23.83 -0.61
N ALA A 128 13.55 -23.48 -1.80
CA ALA A 128 14.11 -23.96 -3.06
C ALA A 128 15.57 -23.52 -3.24
N VAL A 129 15.86 -22.23 -3.05
CA VAL A 129 17.22 -21.69 -3.15
C VAL A 129 18.16 -22.34 -2.13
N ARG A 130 17.69 -22.57 -0.90
CA ARG A 130 18.50 -23.23 0.13
C ARG A 130 18.93 -24.65 -0.28
N LYS A 131 18.02 -25.43 -0.88
CA LYS A 131 18.33 -26.78 -1.37
C LYS A 131 19.36 -26.76 -2.49
N GLU A 132 19.33 -25.76 -3.37
CA GLU A 132 20.32 -25.62 -4.45
C GLU A 132 21.71 -25.26 -3.92
N VAL A 133 21.80 -24.43 -2.86
CA VAL A 133 23.08 -24.05 -2.25
C VAL A 133 23.70 -25.19 -1.43
N GLU A 134 22.87 -26.05 -0.83
CA GLU A 134 23.31 -27.19 -0.02
C GLU A 134 23.65 -28.45 -0.86
N ALA A 135 23.33 -28.49 -2.15
CA ALA A 135 23.58 -29.60 -3.08
C ALA A 135 24.92 -29.49 -3.81
#